data_AF-A0A0P9CSA3-F1
#
_entry.id   AF-A0A0P9CSA3-F1
#
_cell.length_a   1.000
_cell.length_b   1.000
_cell.length_c   1.000
_cell.angle_alpha   90.00
_cell.angle_beta   90.00
_cell.angle_gamma   90.00
#
_symmetry.space_group_name_H-M   'P 1'
#
loop_
_entity.id
_entity.type
_entity.pdbx_description
1 polymer ?
#
loop_
_entity_poly.entity_id
_entity_poly.type
_entity_poly.pdbx_seq_one_letter_code
_entity_poly.pdbx_strand_id
1 'polypeptide(L)'
;MTQVSVPVLDFGGQTAQLLVRRVRELGVYSELLPHDASEADVRRLNPQGIILSGGPASVYEPDAPQMPSWLLSANLPVLGVCYGMQLQSYALGGQVAPPAEREFGPAT
;
A
#
# COMPACT_ATOMS: atom_id res chain seq x y z
N MET A 1 18.31 2.42 -20.68
CA MET A 1 17.01 2.92 -20.17
C MET A 1 16.99 2.62 -18.67
N THR A 2 16.80 3.62 -17.82
CA THR A 2 16.63 3.40 -16.39
C THR A 2 15.33 2.62 -16.18
N GLN A 3 15.44 1.44 -15.54
CA GLN A 3 14.27 0.62 -15.25
C GLN A 3 13.42 1.34 -14.19
N VAL A 4 12.14 1.54 -14.49
CA VAL A 4 11.16 2.13 -13.57
C VAL A 4 10.52 1.05 -12.71
N SER A 5 10.01 1.43 -11.54
CA SER A 5 9.38 0.48 -10.61
C SER A 5 8.03 0.93 -10.07
N VAL A 6 7.28 -0.06 -9.57
CA VAL A 6 6.11 0.16 -8.72
C VAL A 6 6.24 -0.74 -7.49
N PRO A 7 6.89 -0.27 -6.41
CA PRO A 7 7.01 -1.03 -5.17
C PRO A 7 5.67 -1.17 -4.45
N VAL A 8 5.57 -2.24 -3.65
CA VAL A 8 4.42 -2.53 -2.80
C VAL A 8 4.86 -2.41 -1.34
N LEU A 9 4.19 -1.57 -0.55
CA LEU A 9 4.36 -1.50 0.89
C LEU A 9 3.44 -2.52 1.56
N ASP A 10 4.02 -3.43 2.36
CA ASP A 10 3.34 -4.55 2.99
C ASP A 10 2.84 -4.20 4.40
N PHE A 11 1.51 -4.17 4.55
CA PHE A 11 0.78 -3.96 5.80
C PHE A 11 0.28 -5.28 6.42
N GLY A 12 0.88 -6.42 6.04
CA GLY A 12 0.59 -7.74 6.61
C GLY A 12 -0.53 -8.50 5.89
N GLY A 13 -0.86 -8.10 4.66
CA GLY A 13 -1.89 -8.75 3.87
C GLY A 13 -1.40 -10.05 3.24
N GLN A 14 -2.18 -11.13 3.36
CA GLN A 14 -1.85 -12.45 2.79
C GLN A 14 -1.60 -12.42 1.27
N THR A 15 -2.10 -11.40 0.58
CA THR A 15 -2.05 -11.25 -0.89
C THR A 15 -1.01 -10.23 -1.36
N ALA A 16 -0.20 -9.62 -0.49
CA ALA A 16 0.75 -8.57 -0.87
C ALA A 16 1.77 -9.05 -1.92
N GLN A 17 2.26 -10.29 -1.77
CA GLN A 17 3.14 -10.94 -2.75
C GLN A 17 2.48 -11.12 -4.13
N LEU A 18 1.15 -11.28 -4.19
CA LEU A 18 0.42 -11.39 -5.45
C LEU A 18 0.39 -10.05 -6.18
N LEU A 19 0.31 -8.92 -5.46
CA LEU A 19 0.38 -7.59 -6.07
C LEU A 19 1.73 -7.40 -6.79
N VAL A 20 2.84 -7.73 -6.12
CA VAL A 20 4.19 -7.67 -6.70
C VAL A 20 4.29 -8.56 -7.95
N ARG A 21 3.78 -9.80 -7.85
CA ARG A 21 3.75 -10.72 -8.99
C ARG A 21 2.96 -10.15 -10.17
N ARG A 22 1.78 -9.56 -9.95
CA ARG A 22 0.96 -8.98 -11.02
C ARG A 22 1.64 -7.79 -11.69
N VAL A 23 2.30 -6.92 -10.93
CA VAL A 23 3.08 -5.81 -11.51
C VAL A 23 4.22 -6.35 -12.38
N ARG A 24 4.93 -7.39 -11.92
CA ARG A 24 6.00 -8.04 -12.70
C ARG A 24 5.48 -8.71 -13.97
N GLU A 25 4.31 -9.34 -13.92
CA GLU A 25 3.65 -9.94 -15.10
C GLU A 25 3.24 -8.88 -16.13
N LEU A 26 3.02 -7.62 -15.71
CA LEU A 26 2.81 -6.48 -16.61
C LEU A 26 4.12 -5.89 -17.17
N GLY A 27 5.27 -6.49 -16.88
CA GLY A 27 6.58 -6.08 -17.39
C GLY A 27 7.25 -4.93 -16.63
N VAL A 28 6.74 -4.58 -15.44
CA VAL A 28 7.30 -3.50 -14.60
C VAL A 28 8.03 -4.10 -13.39
N TYR A 29 9.19 -3.54 -13.03
CA TYR A 29 9.89 -3.99 -11.83
C TYR A 29 9.07 -3.67 -10.57
N SER A 30 9.04 -4.60 -9.62
CA SER A 30 8.35 -4.41 -8.36
C SER A 30 9.05 -5.20 -7.28
N GLU A 31 9.07 -4.64 -6.08
CA GLU A 31 9.63 -5.21 -4.87
C GLU A 31 8.63 -5.04 -3.73
N LEU A 32 8.58 -6.02 -2.82
CA LEU A 32 7.81 -5.91 -1.59
C LEU A 32 8.70 -5.28 -0.53
N LEU A 33 8.24 -4.16 0.03
CA LEU A 33 8.93 -3.43 1.09
C LEU A 33 8.07 -3.45 2.36
N PRO A 34 8.67 -3.37 3.56
CA PRO A 34 7.90 -3.23 4.79
C PRO A 34 7.11 -1.92 4.80
N HIS A 35 5.98 -1.86 5.53
CA HIS A 35 5.12 -0.68 5.55
C HIS A 35 5.81 0.61 6.02
N ASP A 36 6.86 0.50 6.84
CA ASP A 36 7.61 1.60 7.43
C ASP A 36 8.86 1.98 6.63
N ALA A 37 9.00 1.46 5.40
CA ALA A 37 10.10 1.79 4.50
C ALA A 37 10.29 3.31 4.34
N SER A 38 11.55 3.75 4.43
CA SER A 38 11.88 5.16 4.30
C SER A 38 11.70 5.64 2.86
N GLU A 39 11.49 6.95 2.69
CA GLU A 39 11.45 7.57 1.36
C GLU A 39 12.72 7.26 0.56
N ALA A 40 13.88 7.23 1.22
CA ALA A 40 15.16 6.92 0.59
C ALA A 40 15.19 5.49 0.03
N ASP A 41 14.73 4.51 0.80
CA ASP A 41 14.69 3.11 0.37
C ASP A 41 13.77 2.93 -0.85
N VAL A 42 12.61 3.58 -0.84
CA VAL A 42 11.67 3.54 -1.95
C VAL A 42 12.22 4.26 -3.19
N ARG A 43 12.81 5.46 -3.03
CA ARG A 43 13.36 6.25 -4.14
C ARG A 43 14.54 5.59 -4.83
N ARG A 44 15.32 4.75 -4.13
CA ARG A 44 16.40 3.96 -4.74
C ARG A 44 15.91 3.03 -5.84
N LEU A 45 14.63 2.67 -5.83
CA LEU A 45 14.01 1.82 -6.85
C LEU A 45 13.52 2.62 -8.08
N ASN A 46 13.70 3.94 -8.12
CA ASN A 46 13.18 4.81 -9.18
C ASN A 46 11.67 4.60 -9.44
N PRO A 47 10.81 4.78 -8.41
CA PRO A 47 9.39 4.47 -8.49
C PRO A 47 8.65 5.45 -9.40
N GLN A 48 7.65 4.94 -10.13
CA GLN A 48 6.67 5.72 -10.89
C GLN A 48 5.28 5.69 -10.25
N GLY A 49 5.11 4.88 -9.21
CA GLY A 49 3.90 4.77 -8.41
C GLY A 49 4.14 3.81 -7.25
N ILE A 50 3.26 3.81 -6.26
CA ILE A 50 3.38 3.00 -5.04
C ILE A 50 2.05 2.31 -4.78
N ILE A 51 2.10 1.05 -4.34
CA ILE A 51 0.92 0.30 -3.91
C ILE A 51 0.99 0.09 -2.40
N LEU A 52 -0.09 0.40 -1.69
CA LEU A 52 -0.29 0.05 -0.29
C LEU A 52 -1.12 -1.22 -0.23
N SER A 53 -0.56 -2.30 0.32
CA SER A 53 -1.26 -3.59 0.39
C SER A 53 -2.46 -3.56 1.35
N GLY A 54 -3.26 -4.63 1.29
CA GLY A 54 -4.19 -4.94 2.37
C GLY A 54 -3.45 -5.34 3.65
N GLY A 55 -4.21 -5.51 4.74
CA GLY A 55 -3.72 -5.87 6.05
C GLY A 55 -4.88 -6.28 6.97
N PRO A 56 -4.62 -7.03 8.05
CA PRO A 56 -5.65 -7.50 8.98
C PRO A 56 -6.01 -6.49 10.08
N ALA A 57 -5.25 -5.40 10.18
CA ALA A 57 -5.41 -4.37 11.21
C ALA A 57 -6.61 -3.46 10.91
N SER A 58 -7.08 -2.77 11.95
CA SER A 58 -7.98 -1.62 11.81
C SER A 58 -7.18 -0.33 11.94
N VAL A 59 -7.47 0.70 11.12
CA VAL A 59 -6.69 1.95 11.12
C VAL A 59 -6.72 2.70 12.45
N TYR A 60 -7.70 2.39 13.32
CA TYR A 60 -7.88 2.98 14.64
C TYR A 60 -7.24 2.18 15.79
N GLU A 61 -6.70 0.99 15.53
CA GLU A 61 -5.99 0.23 16.57
C GLU A 61 -4.69 0.98 16.96
N PRO A 62 -4.31 1.03 18.26
CA PRO A 62 -3.17 1.83 18.72
C PRO A 62 -1.84 1.51 18.02
N ASP A 63 -1.62 0.23 17.73
CA ASP A 63 -0.39 -0.28 17.10
C ASP A 63 -0.60 -0.61 15.62
N ALA A 64 -1.67 -0.10 15.01
CA ALA A 64 -1.97 -0.36 13.61
C ALA A 64 -0.87 0.22 12.71
N PRO A 65 -0.32 -0.57 11.77
CA PRO A 65 0.60 -0.08 10.76
C PRO A 65 0.02 1.13 10.02
N GLN A 66 0.68 2.28 10.11
CA GLN A 66 0.24 3.53 9.49
C GLN A 66 0.96 3.79 8.17
N MET A 67 0.31 4.55 7.30
CA MET A 67 0.93 5.02 6.06
C MET A 67 2.10 5.97 6.38
N PRO A 68 3.30 5.78 5.80
CA PRO A 68 4.40 6.71 5.97
C PRO A 68 4.03 8.14 5.55
N SER A 69 4.31 9.12 6.41
CA SER A 69 3.91 10.52 6.19
C SER A 69 4.53 11.14 4.93
N TRP A 70 5.72 10.71 4.53
CA TRP A 70 6.41 11.18 3.34
C TRP A 70 5.62 10.90 2.04
N LEU A 71 4.74 9.89 2.03
CA LEU A 71 3.88 9.59 0.88
C LEU A 71 2.92 10.74 0.54
N LEU A 72 2.49 11.52 1.54
CA LEU A 72 1.59 12.66 1.35
C LEU A 72 2.23 13.77 0.50
N SER A 73 3.55 13.87 0.51
CA SER A 73 4.33 14.87 -0.24
C SER A 73 5.17 14.28 -1.38
N ALA A 74 5.11 12.96 -1.62
CA ALA A 74 6.03 12.25 -2.51
C ALA A 74 5.88 12.60 -4.00
N ASN A 75 4.76 13.25 -4.38
CA ASN A 75 4.37 13.53 -5.77
C ASN A 75 4.43 12.27 -6.67
N LEU A 76 3.92 11.16 -6.14
CA LEU A 76 3.81 9.87 -6.83
C LEU A 76 2.35 9.42 -6.79
N PRO A 77 1.85 8.75 -7.84
CA PRO A 77 0.59 8.02 -7.76
C PRO A 77 0.64 6.95 -6.67
N VAL A 78 -0.38 6.90 -5.81
CA VAL A 78 -0.53 5.89 -4.75
C VAL A 78 -1.83 5.13 -4.95
N LEU A 79 -1.76 3.80 -4.98
CA LEU A 79 -2.90 2.90 -5.04
C LEU A 79 -3.06 2.17 -3.71
N GLY A 80 -4.23 2.28 -3.08
CA GLY A 80 -4.56 1.55 -1.86
C GLY A 80 -5.41 0.32 -2.14
N VAL A 81 -5.03 -0.84 -1.61
CA VAL A 81 -5.82 -2.07 -1.69
C VAL A 81 -6.37 -2.40 -0.31
N CYS A 82 -7.70 -2.42 -0.16
CA CYS A 82 -8.38 -2.73 1.10
C CYS A 82 -7.86 -1.85 2.27
N TYR A 83 -7.11 -2.41 3.22
CA TYR A 83 -6.48 -1.65 4.32
C TYR A 83 -5.65 -0.46 3.82
N GLY A 84 -4.89 -0.60 2.74
CA GLY A 84 -4.14 0.50 2.13
C GLY A 84 -5.02 1.65 1.61
N MET A 85 -6.26 1.37 1.23
CA MET A 85 -7.26 2.40 0.90
C MET A 85 -7.78 3.09 2.17
N GLN A 86 -8.08 2.32 3.22
CA GLN A 86 -8.52 2.85 4.51
C GLN A 86 -7.46 3.79 5.11
N LEU A 87 -6.18 3.40 5.05
CA LEU A 87 -5.06 4.22 5.49
C LEU A 87 -4.97 5.55 4.75
N GLN A 88 -5.13 5.55 3.43
CA GLN A 88 -5.12 6.79 2.65
C GLN A 88 -6.27 7.70 3.04
N SER A 89 -7.49 7.15 3.15
CA SER A 89 -8.66 7.92 3.59
C SER A 89 -8.43 8.54 4.97
N TYR A 90 -7.90 7.76 5.91
CA TYR A 90 -7.63 8.22 7.28
C TYR A 90 -6.53 9.30 7.31
N ALA A 91 -5.40 9.07 6.64
CA ALA A 91 -4.27 10.00 6.61
C ALA A 91 -4.59 11.34 5.93
N LEU A 92 -5.54 11.36 4.99
CA LEU A 92 -6.01 12.57 4.31
C LEU A 92 -7.16 13.28 5.05
N GLY A 93 -7.45 12.89 6.30
CA GLY A 93 -8.48 13.51 7.15
C GLY A 93 -9.90 13.01 6.92
N GLY A 94 -10.06 11.93 6.16
CA GLY A 94 -11.33 11.23 6.00
C GLY A 94 -11.68 10.36 7.22
N GLN A 95 -12.83 9.69 7.13
CA GLN A 95 -13.32 8.78 8.16
C GLN A 95 -13.48 7.38 7.59
N VAL A 96 -13.13 6.37 8.38
CA VAL A 96 -13.30 4.95 8.04
C VAL A 96 -14.34 4.40 9.00
N ALA A 97 -15.49 3.95 8.49
CA ALA A 97 -16.50 3.35 9.35
C ALA A 97 -16.03 1.95 9.80
N PRO A 98 -16.21 1.58 11.07
CA PRO A 98 -15.97 0.21 11.49
C PRO A 98 -16.99 -0.73 10.80
N PRO A 99 -16.56 -1.89 10.30
CA PRO A 99 -17.50 -2.85 9.72
C PRO A 99 -18.28 -3.56 10.83
N ALA A 100 -19.48 -4.06 10.50
CA ALA A 100 -20.21 -4.98 11.38
C ALA A 100 -19.49 -6.34 11.48
N GLU A 101 -18.99 -6.85 10.34
CA GLU A 101 -18.22 -8.07 10.23
C GLU A 101 -17.11 -7.92 9.18
N ARG A 102 -16.04 -8.71 9.28
CA ARG A 102 -14.99 -8.74 8.25
C ARG A 102 -15.45 -9.61 7.09
N GLU A 103 -15.52 -9.04 5.89
CA GLU A 103 -16.04 -9.74 4.71
C GLU A 103 -14.94 -10.01 3.67
N PHE A 104 -14.99 -11.20 3.07
CA PHE A 104 -14.22 -11.55 1.88
C PHE A 104 -15.07 -12.44 0.98
N GLY A 105 -15.38 -11.97 -0.23
CA GLY A 105 -16.23 -12.70 -1.17
C GLY A 105 -16.50 -11.89 -2.43
N PRO A 106 -17.08 -12.53 -3.47
CA PRO A 106 -17.52 -11.81 -4.66
C PRO A 106 -18.66 -10.85 -4.32
N ALA A 107 -18.62 -9.65 -4.90
CA ALA A 107 -19.68 -8.65 -4.85
C ALA A 107 -19.81 -7.97 -6.22
N THR A 108 -20.99 -7.42 -6.53
CA THR A 108 -21.30 -6.72 -7.79
C THR A 108 -21.85 -5.34 -7.52
#